data_AF-A0A7S0XAN7-F1
#
_entry.id   AF-A0A7S0XAN7-F1
#
_cell.length_a   1.000
_cell.length_b   1.000
_cell.length_c   1.000
_cell.angle_alpha   90.00
_cell.angle_beta   90.00
_cell.angle_gamma   90.00
#
_symmetry.space_group_name_H-M   'P 1'
#
loop_
_entity.id
_entity.type
_entity.pdbx_description
1 polymer ?
#
loop_
_entity_poly.entity_id
_entity_poly.type
_entity_poly.pdbx_seq_one_letter_code
_entity_poly.pdbx_strand_id
1 'polypeptide(L)'
;TKMADVAKVTVSKDEEELIRKRLLTQTTTARPGADPPVKKLAKKYIAFCASLGQIGGKGEDEVDKCKEAFLKELALYEFQLGRLTAVAGANTREMDAYTGARADVESAVVEARGDIAALKVCLDSAQCDRQHKEEYEALRRLCMQYPSRATTEAANAQLAGEIGALEAESELTAGTVDLRKKQFALLLHVVNQ
;
A
#
# COMPACT_ATOMS: atom_id res chain seq x y z
N THR A 1 -13.06 -0.43 2.56
CA THR A 1 -13.32 -1.52 1.60
C THR A 1 -12.75 -2.80 2.17
N LYS A 2 -13.59 -3.67 2.74
CA LYS A 2 -13.13 -4.94 3.33
C LYS A 2 -12.70 -5.85 2.19
N MET A 3 -11.41 -6.19 2.13
CA MET A 3 -10.93 -7.24 1.25
C MET A 3 -11.62 -8.54 1.66
N ALA A 4 -12.25 -9.20 0.69
CA ALA A 4 -12.87 -10.49 0.89
C ALA A 4 -11.81 -11.49 1.35
N ASP A 5 -12.04 -12.13 2.49
CA ASP A 5 -11.29 -13.31 2.93
C ASP A 5 -11.39 -14.35 1.82
N VAL A 6 -10.28 -14.56 1.11
CA VAL A 6 -10.14 -15.67 0.18
C VAL A 6 -10.17 -16.92 1.05
N ALA A 7 -11.30 -17.65 1.02
CA ALA A 7 -11.45 -18.91 1.71
C ALA A 7 -10.30 -19.84 1.29
N LYS A 8 -9.39 -20.10 2.22
CA LYS A 8 -8.27 -21.02 2.03
C LYS A 8 -8.89 -22.40 1.81
N VAL A 9 -8.87 -22.88 0.56
CA VAL A 9 -9.22 -24.27 0.24
C VAL A 9 -8.25 -25.14 1.04
N THR A 10 -8.77 -25.77 2.08
CA THR A 10 -8.00 -26.64 2.97
C THR A 10 -8.37 -28.06 2.59
N VAL A 11 -7.42 -28.78 1.97
CA VAL A 11 -7.54 -30.21 1.68
C VAL A 11 -7.22 -30.95 2.98
N SER A 12 -8.06 -31.92 3.38
CA SER A 12 -7.80 -32.72 4.57
C SER A 12 -6.56 -33.60 4.35
N LYS A 13 -5.85 -33.93 5.44
CA LYS A 13 -4.67 -34.80 5.39
C LYS A 13 -4.98 -36.17 4.77
N ASP A 14 -6.17 -36.71 5.05
CA ASP A 14 -6.63 -37.98 4.47
C ASP A 14 -6.91 -37.87 2.97
N GLU A 15 -7.40 -36.72 2.52
CA GLU A 15 -7.63 -36.42 1.10
C GLU A 15 -6.30 -36.25 0.36
N GLU A 16 -5.32 -35.59 0.96
CA GLU A 16 -3.96 -35.47 0.41
C GLU A 16 -3.31 -36.84 0.23
N GLU A 17 -3.42 -37.73 1.22
CA GLU A 17 -2.89 -39.09 1.13
C GLU A 17 -3.59 -39.90 0.04
N LEU A 18 -4.92 -39.77 -0.08
CA LEU A 18 -5.70 -40.40 -1.15
C LEU A 18 -5.29 -39.89 -2.53
N ILE A 19 -5.15 -38.58 -2.69
CA ILE A 19 -4.73 -37.92 -3.93
C ILE A 19 -3.32 -38.37 -4.31
N ARG A 20 -2.39 -38.36 -3.35
CA ARG A 20 -1.00 -38.81 -3.53
C ARG A 20 -0.96 -40.26 -4.01
N LYS A 21 -1.72 -41.14 -3.38
CA LYS A 21 -1.83 -42.56 -3.78
C LYS A 21 -2.40 -42.71 -5.19
N ARG A 22 -3.41 -41.93 -5.57
CA ARG A 22 -4.01 -41.95 -6.91
C ARG A 22 -3.09 -41.42 -8.00
N LEU A 23 -2.31 -40.38 -7.71
CA LEU A 23 -1.29 -39.84 -8.60
C LEU A 23 -0.16 -40.86 -8.80
N LEU A 24 0.35 -41.43 -7.70
CA LEU A 24 1.46 -42.40 -7.74
C LEU A 24 1.10 -43.68 -8.49
N THR A 25 -0.15 -44.14 -8.35
CA THR A 25 -0.66 -45.34 -9.03
C THR A 25 -1.25 -45.05 -10.41
N GLN A 26 -1.27 -43.78 -10.84
CA GLN A 26 -1.94 -43.30 -12.06
C GLN A 26 -3.43 -43.71 -12.18
N THR A 27 -4.07 -44.02 -11.06
CA THR A 27 -5.51 -44.33 -11.04
C THR A 27 -6.38 -43.09 -11.18
N THR A 28 -5.79 -41.89 -11.08
CA THR A 28 -6.49 -40.62 -11.30
C THR A 28 -6.85 -40.36 -12.77
N THR A 29 -6.09 -40.88 -13.73
CA THR A 29 -6.35 -40.74 -15.18
C THR A 29 -6.90 -42.02 -15.81
N ALA A 30 -6.87 -43.13 -15.08
CA ALA A 30 -7.42 -44.40 -15.53
C ALA A 30 -8.93 -44.45 -15.26
N ARG A 31 -9.68 -45.09 -16.16
CA ARG A 31 -11.12 -45.34 -15.96
C ARG A 31 -11.32 -46.10 -14.63
N PRO A 32 -12.35 -45.78 -13.82
CA PRO A 32 -12.60 -46.52 -12.58
C PRO A 32 -12.59 -48.04 -12.83
N GLY A 33 -11.77 -48.78 -12.06
CA GLY A 33 -11.62 -50.23 -12.21
C GLY A 33 -10.56 -50.70 -13.22
N ALA A 34 -9.91 -49.80 -13.97
CA ALA A 34 -8.77 -50.16 -14.82
C ALA A 34 -7.52 -50.49 -13.98
N ASP A 35 -6.76 -51.49 -14.39
CA ASP A 35 -5.50 -51.83 -13.73
C ASP A 35 -4.50 -50.67 -13.87
N PRO A 36 -3.74 -50.34 -12.80
CA PRO A 36 -2.59 -49.45 -12.91
C PRO A 36 -1.63 -49.91 -14.01
N PRO A 37 -0.96 -48.99 -14.72
CA PRO A 37 -0.08 -49.34 -15.86
C PRO A 37 0.95 -50.42 -15.53
N VAL A 38 1.58 -50.35 -14.36
CA VAL A 38 2.54 -51.36 -13.86
C VAL A 38 1.88 -52.73 -13.70
N LYS A 39 0.67 -52.77 -13.14
CA LYS A 39 -0.06 -54.02 -12.92
C LYS A 39 -0.49 -54.64 -14.25
N LYS A 40 -0.89 -53.82 -15.22
CA LYS A 40 -1.23 -54.26 -16.57
C LYS A 40 -0.02 -54.85 -17.29
N LEU A 41 1.14 -54.18 -17.21
CA LEU A 41 2.42 -54.70 -17.72
C LEU A 41 2.80 -56.03 -17.07
N ALA A 42 2.73 -56.11 -15.73
CA ALA A 42 3.05 -57.33 -14.98
C ALA A 42 2.15 -58.50 -15.38
N LYS A 43 0.84 -58.28 -15.59
CA LYS A 43 -0.08 -59.31 -16.09
C LYS A 43 0.33 -59.83 -17.47
N LYS A 44 0.76 -58.95 -18.39
CA LYS A 44 1.23 -59.35 -19.73
C LYS A 44 2.55 -60.13 -19.67
N TYR A 45 3.45 -59.73 -18.79
CA TYR A 45 4.70 -60.45 -18.52
C TYR A 45 4.43 -61.86 -17.99
N ILE A 46 3.58 -62.01 -16.96
CA ILE A 46 3.24 -63.31 -16.39
C ILE A 46 2.55 -64.21 -17.44
N ALA A 47 1.66 -63.67 -18.27
CA ALA A 47 1.02 -64.41 -19.35
C ALA A 47 2.03 -64.93 -20.38
N PHE A 48 3.04 -64.12 -20.73
CA PHE A 48 4.13 -64.56 -21.60
C PHE A 48 4.97 -65.67 -20.94
N CYS A 49 5.36 -65.53 -19.68
CA CYS A 49 6.06 -66.58 -18.94
C CYS A 49 5.26 -67.89 -18.87
N ALA A 50 3.93 -67.80 -18.69
CA ALA A 50 3.06 -68.97 -18.68
C ALA A 50 2.99 -69.66 -20.05
N SER A 51 2.95 -68.91 -21.15
CA SER A 51 2.99 -69.49 -22.51
C SER A 51 4.31 -70.25 -22.80
N LEU A 52 5.43 -69.79 -22.21
CA LEU A 52 6.72 -70.49 -22.31
C LEU A 52 6.74 -71.82 -21.52
N GLY A 53 5.87 -72.01 -20.54
CA GLY A 53 5.75 -73.27 -19.79
C GLY A 53 4.98 -74.37 -20.51
N GLN A 54 4.30 -74.04 -21.62
CA GLN A 54 3.48 -74.98 -22.41
C GLN A 54 4.18 -75.50 -23.68
N ILE A 55 5.50 -75.37 -23.76
CA ILE A 55 6.32 -75.80 -24.89
C ILE A 55 6.32 -77.34 -24.97
N GLY A 56 5.33 -77.88 -25.68
CA GLY A 56 5.13 -79.32 -25.88
C GLY A 56 4.10 -79.71 -26.96
N GLY A 57 3.31 -78.76 -27.49
CA GLY A 57 2.47 -79.01 -28.67
C GLY A 57 1.77 -77.74 -29.18
N LYS A 58 1.73 -77.53 -30.51
CA LYS A 58 0.97 -76.49 -31.25
C LYS A 58 0.89 -75.06 -30.64
N GLY A 59 1.86 -74.65 -29.81
CA GLY A 59 1.79 -73.42 -28.99
C GLY A 59 2.72 -72.28 -29.44
N GLU A 60 3.48 -72.43 -30.51
CA GLU A 60 4.46 -71.42 -30.97
C GLU A 60 3.78 -70.08 -31.33
N ASP A 61 2.66 -70.15 -32.04
CA ASP A 61 1.83 -68.98 -32.37
C ASP A 61 1.26 -68.27 -31.12
N GLU A 62 1.01 -69.00 -30.03
CA GLU A 62 0.48 -68.43 -28.79
C GLU A 62 1.59 -67.75 -27.97
N VAL A 63 2.77 -68.35 -27.95
CA VAL A 63 3.99 -67.75 -27.36
C VAL A 63 4.32 -66.42 -28.04
N ASP A 64 4.33 -66.38 -29.38
CA ASP A 64 4.63 -65.16 -30.12
C ASP A 64 3.58 -64.06 -29.92
N LYS A 65 2.28 -64.42 -29.86
CA LYS A 65 1.21 -63.47 -29.51
C LYS A 65 1.40 -62.89 -28.12
N CYS A 66 1.71 -63.73 -27.12
CA CYS A 66 1.94 -63.28 -25.75
C CYS A 66 3.20 -62.39 -25.64
N LYS A 67 4.26 -62.73 -26.38
CA LYS A 67 5.49 -61.93 -26.49
C LYS A 67 5.20 -60.55 -27.07
N GLU A 68 4.53 -60.48 -28.22
CA GLU A 68 4.16 -59.20 -28.84
C GLU A 68 3.27 -58.36 -27.93
N ALA A 69 2.30 -58.98 -27.24
CA ALA A 69 1.42 -58.28 -26.32
C ALA A 69 2.19 -57.70 -25.12
N PHE A 70 3.20 -58.42 -24.60
CA PHE A 70 4.08 -57.92 -23.55
C PHE A 70 4.95 -56.76 -24.06
N LEU A 71 5.62 -56.91 -25.20
CA LEU A 71 6.47 -55.86 -25.77
C LEU A 71 5.70 -54.57 -26.09
N LYS A 72 4.48 -54.70 -26.64
CA LYS A 72 3.58 -53.56 -26.88
C LYS A 72 3.24 -52.84 -25.57
N GLU A 73 2.90 -53.58 -24.52
CA GLU A 73 2.59 -52.98 -23.21
C GLU A 73 3.83 -52.35 -22.56
N LEU A 74 5.01 -52.95 -22.73
CA LEU A 74 6.28 -52.40 -22.24
C LEU A 74 6.60 -51.06 -22.90
N ALA A 75 6.52 -50.98 -24.22
CA ALA A 75 6.74 -49.74 -24.96
C ALA A 75 5.74 -48.63 -24.55
N LEU A 76 4.47 -48.98 -24.33
CA LEU A 76 3.48 -48.04 -23.82
C LEU A 76 3.82 -47.55 -22.40
N TYR A 77 4.31 -48.43 -21.53
CA TYR A 77 4.72 -48.08 -20.17
C TYR A 77 5.96 -47.18 -20.16
N GLU A 78 6.96 -47.47 -20.99
CA GLU A 78 8.15 -46.63 -21.19
C GLU A 78 7.78 -45.22 -21.67
N PHE A 79 6.90 -45.12 -22.67
CA PHE A 79 6.41 -43.82 -23.15
C PHE A 79 5.69 -43.03 -22.03
N GLN A 80 4.87 -43.70 -21.22
CA GLN A 80 4.19 -43.06 -20.09
C GLN A 80 5.18 -42.57 -19.03
N LEU A 81 6.23 -43.33 -18.73
CA LEU A 81 7.30 -42.91 -17.82
C LEU A 81 8.02 -41.67 -18.36
N GLY A 82 8.43 -41.67 -19.63
CA GLY A 82 9.08 -40.51 -20.25
C GLY A 82 8.23 -39.25 -20.17
N ARG A 83 6.92 -39.36 -20.43
CA ARG A 83 5.96 -38.26 -20.27
C ARG A 83 5.92 -37.75 -18.82
N LEU A 84 5.87 -38.65 -17.83
CA LEU A 84 5.83 -38.25 -16.42
C LEU A 84 7.11 -37.53 -15.99
N THR A 85 8.27 -38.00 -16.41
CA THR A 85 9.54 -37.33 -16.13
C THR A 85 9.56 -35.92 -16.72
N ALA A 86 9.06 -35.75 -17.95
CA ALA A 86 8.93 -34.43 -18.57
C ALA A 86 7.98 -33.50 -17.80
N VAL A 87 6.83 -34.01 -17.36
CA VAL A 87 5.85 -33.25 -16.55
C VAL A 87 6.44 -32.89 -15.18
N ALA A 88 7.11 -33.82 -14.50
CA ALA A 88 7.73 -33.54 -13.20
C ALA A 88 8.82 -32.45 -13.32
N GLY A 89 9.63 -32.50 -14.38
CA GLY A 89 10.62 -31.45 -14.67
C GLY A 89 9.99 -30.10 -15.05
N ALA A 90 8.85 -30.10 -15.75
CA ALA A 90 8.09 -28.88 -16.01
C ALA A 90 7.52 -28.28 -14.72
N ASN A 91 6.86 -29.10 -13.89
CA ASN A 91 6.28 -28.66 -12.61
C ASN A 91 7.36 -28.11 -11.66
N THR A 92 8.55 -28.72 -11.62
CA THR A 92 9.65 -28.20 -10.79
C THR A 92 10.06 -26.79 -11.21
N ARG A 93 10.25 -26.57 -12.52
CA ARG A 93 10.56 -25.23 -13.06
C ARG A 93 9.45 -24.22 -12.81
N GLU A 94 8.19 -24.67 -12.90
CA GLU A 94 7.03 -23.82 -12.62
C GLU A 94 6.96 -23.43 -11.14
N MET A 95 7.22 -24.38 -10.22
CA MET A 95 7.32 -24.09 -8.79
C MET A 95 8.42 -23.08 -8.50
N ASP A 96 9.62 -23.24 -9.08
CA ASP A 96 10.71 -22.29 -8.91
C ASP A 96 10.30 -20.89 -9.42
N ALA A 97 9.65 -20.80 -10.57
CA ALA A 97 9.13 -19.54 -11.10
C ALA A 97 8.10 -18.89 -10.17
N TYR A 98 7.17 -19.66 -9.60
CA TYR A 98 6.22 -19.13 -8.63
C TYR A 98 6.88 -18.68 -7.33
N THR A 99 7.94 -19.34 -6.87
CA THR A 99 8.68 -18.87 -5.68
C THR A 99 9.33 -17.51 -5.93
N GLY A 100 9.92 -17.30 -7.11
CA GLY A 100 10.47 -16.00 -7.52
C GLY A 100 9.38 -14.92 -7.60
N ALA A 101 8.29 -15.18 -8.32
CA ALA A 101 7.17 -14.24 -8.44
C ALA A 101 6.55 -13.89 -7.08
N ARG A 102 6.49 -14.84 -6.15
CA ARG A 102 6.01 -14.59 -4.78
C ARG A 102 6.96 -13.65 -4.02
N ALA A 103 8.27 -13.84 -4.16
CA ALA A 103 9.26 -12.96 -3.53
C ALA A 103 9.18 -11.53 -4.08
N ASP A 104 8.99 -11.37 -5.39
CA ASP A 104 8.82 -10.06 -6.04
C ASP A 104 7.58 -9.34 -5.51
N VAL A 105 6.45 -10.05 -5.39
CA VAL A 105 5.22 -9.49 -4.82
C VAL A 105 5.43 -9.08 -3.36
N GLU A 106 6.11 -9.90 -2.56
CA GLU A 106 6.39 -9.58 -1.16
C GLU A 106 7.28 -8.34 -1.02
N SER A 107 8.30 -8.22 -1.88
CA SER A 107 9.16 -7.03 -1.95
C SER A 107 8.35 -5.78 -2.31
N ALA A 108 7.51 -5.85 -3.35
CA ALA A 108 6.66 -4.73 -3.77
C ALA A 108 5.67 -4.30 -2.67
N VAL A 109 5.15 -5.25 -1.88
CA VAL A 109 4.29 -4.94 -0.73
C VAL A 109 5.06 -4.20 0.36
N VAL A 110 6.31 -4.58 0.64
CA VAL A 110 7.16 -3.89 1.62
C VAL A 110 7.47 -2.46 1.15
N GLU A 111 7.85 -2.29 -0.11
CA GLU A 111 8.13 -0.99 -0.73
C GLU A 111 6.91 -0.07 -0.66
N ALA A 112 5.75 -0.54 -1.13
CA ALA A 112 4.51 0.25 -1.10
C ALA A 112 4.09 0.65 0.33
N ARG A 113 4.36 -0.19 1.34
CA ARG A 113 4.12 0.16 2.75
C ARG A 113 5.06 1.28 3.22
N GLY A 114 6.32 1.25 2.77
CA GLY A 114 7.30 2.32 3.00
C GLY A 114 6.83 3.65 2.39
N ASP A 115 6.42 3.63 1.13
CA ASP A 115 5.91 4.82 0.44
C ASP A 115 4.68 5.41 1.12
N ILE A 116 3.73 4.57 1.54
CA ILE A 116 2.55 5.03 2.29
C ILE A 116 2.97 5.72 3.59
N ALA A 117 3.95 5.18 4.31
CA ALA A 117 4.44 5.79 5.55
C ALA A 117 5.09 7.16 5.28
N ALA A 118 5.94 7.25 4.26
CA ALA A 118 6.58 8.50 3.86
C ALA A 118 5.56 9.57 3.42
N LEU A 119 4.56 9.18 2.61
CA LEU A 119 3.51 10.08 2.15
C LEU A 119 2.63 10.59 3.29
N LYS A 120 2.37 9.79 4.33
CA LYS A 120 1.66 10.25 5.53
C LYS A 120 2.43 11.34 6.26
N VAL A 121 3.74 11.16 6.46
CA VAL A 121 4.59 12.19 7.08
C VAL A 121 4.59 13.48 6.26
N CYS A 122 4.71 13.38 4.94
CA CYS A 122 4.64 14.53 4.05
C CYS A 122 3.29 15.25 4.12
N LEU A 123 2.19 14.48 4.19
CA LEU A 123 0.84 15.01 4.31
C LEU A 123 0.66 15.79 5.62
N ASP A 124 1.10 15.23 6.74
CA ASP A 124 1.00 15.87 8.05
C ASP A 124 1.79 17.19 8.08
N SER A 125 3.01 17.20 7.52
CA SER A 125 3.80 18.43 7.36
C SER A 125 3.09 19.48 6.50
N ALA A 126 2.53 19.08 5.36
CA ALA A 126 1.82 20.00 4.47
C ALA A 126 0.54 20.55 5.11
N GLN A 127 -0.15 19.77 5.94
CA GLN A 127 -1.31 20.23 6.71
C GLN A 127 -0.91 21.28 7.76
N CYS A 128 0.20 21.05 8.46
CA CYS A 128 0.76 22.01 9.42
C CYS A 128 1.12 23.34 8.72
N ASP A 129 1.82 23.27 7.57
CA ASP A 129 2.16 24.47 6.79
C ASP A 129 0.92 25.23 6.32
N ARG A 130 -0.12 24.51 5.89
CA ARG A 130 -1.39 25.12 5.49
C ARG A 130 -2.04 25.84 6.67
N GLN A 131 -2.10 25.19 7.83
CA GLN A 131 -2.68 25.77 9.04
C GLN A 131 -1.94 27.06 9.42
N HIS A 132 -0.61 27.05 9.45
CA HIS A 132 0.17 28.25 9.72
C HIS A 132 -0.13 29.38 8.72
N LYS A 133 -0.22 29.07 7.43
CA LYS A 133 -0.57 30.08 6.40
C LYS A 133 -1.97 30.67 6.61
N GLU A 134 -2.95 29.84 6.97
CA GLU A 134 -4.31 30.28 7.27
C GLU A 134 -4.33 31.20 8.51
N GLU A 135 -3.58 30.87 9.56
CA GLU A 135 -3.43 31.69 10.77
C GLU A 135 -2.74 33.03 10.47
N TYR A 136 -1.65 33.02 9.69
CA TYR A 136 -0.97 34.25 9.27
C TYR A 136 -1.86 35.16 8.42
N GLU A 137 -2.63 34.59 7.49
CA GLU A 137 -3.54 35.35 6.65
C GLU A 137 -4.72 35.93 7.45
N ALA A 138 -5.22 35.21 8.47
CA ALA A 138 -6.21 35.74 9.41
C ALA A 138 -5.68 36.94 10.20
N LEU A 139 -4.46 36.83 10.76
CA LEU A 139 -3.78 37.93 11.45
C LEU A 139 -3.53 39.11 10.51
N ARG A 140 -3.06 38.85 9.28
CA ARG A 140 -2.84 39.89 8.27
C ARG A 140 -4.12 40.66 7.99
N ARG A 141 -5.26 39.96 7.80
CA ARG A 141 -6.56 40.62 7.57
C ARG A 141 -6.97 41.47 8.76
N LEU A 142 -6.74 41.02 9.99
CA LEU A 142 -7.02 41.81 11.19
C LEU A 142 -6.14 43.06 11.25
N CYS A 143 -4.83 42.94 11.00
CA CYS A 143 -3.92 44.08 10.96
C CYS A 143 -4.30 45.11 9.89
N MET A 144 -4.78 44.66 8.72
CA MET A 144 -5.20 45.52 7.62
C MET A 144 -6.48 46.33 7.92
N GLN A 145 -7.22 46.01 9.00
CA GLN A 145 -8.35 46.83 9.44
C GLN A 145 -7.89 48.15 10.09
N TYR A 146 -6.62 48.23 10.50
CA TYR A 146 -6.06 49.41 11.14
C TYR A 146 -5.25 50.25 10.13
N PRO A 147 -5.24 51.59 10.26
CA PRO A 147 -4.41 52.44 9.43
C PRO A 147 -2.93 52.11 9.62
N SER A 148 -2.12 52.45 8.61
CA SER A 148 -0.68 52.21 8.68
C SER A 148 -0.05 52.92 9.87
N ARG A 149 0.99 52.31 10.45
CA ARG A 149 1.75 52.89 11.56
C ARG A 149 2.28 54.29 11.23
N ALA A 150 2.75 54.50 10.00
CA ALA A 150 3.22 55.81 9.56
C ALA A 150 2.10 56.86 9.57
N THR A 151 0.87 56.46 9.18
CA THR A 151 -0.30 57.34 9.21
C THR A 151 -0.69 57.72 10.65
N THR A 152 -0.70 56.75 11.57
CA THR A 152 -1.04 57.01 12.98
C THR A 152 0.04 57.84 13.68
N GLU A 153 1.33 57.57 13.40
CA GLU A 153 2.44 58.36 13.93
C GLU A 153 2.40 59.82 13.43
N ALA A 154 2.07 60.04 12.14
CA ALA A 154 1.90 61.38 11.60
C ALA A 154 0.73 62.13 12.25
N ALA A 155 -0.42 61.47 12.42
CA ALA A 155 -1.58 62.05 13.09
C ALA A 155 -1.28 62.40 14.57
N ASN A 156 -0.57 61.53 15.29
CA ASN A 156 -0.13 61.79 16.66
C ASN A 156 0.82 62.99 16.74
N ALA A 157 1.77 63.09 15.81
CA ALA A 157 2.71 64.21 15.76
C ALA A 157 1.98 65.54 15.49
N GLN A 158 1.00 65.54 14.59
CA GLN A 158 0.16 66.71 14.33
C GLN A 158 -0.62 67.13 15.58
N LEU A 159 -1.35 66.20 16.21
CA LEU A 159 -2.12 66.47 17.43
C LEU A 159 -1.24 67.00 18.57
N ALA A 160 -0.04 66.44 18.74
CA ALA A 160 0.91 66.94 19.74
C ALA A 160 1.35 68.38 19.46
N GLY A 161 1.55 68.75 18.20
CA GLY A 161 1.84 70.13 17.80
C GLY A 161 0.67 71.09 18.08
N GLU A 162 -0.56 70.66 17.75
CA GLU A 162 -1.78 71.44 18.01
C GLU A 162 -2.02 71.68 19.51
N ILE A 163 -1.81 70.65 20.34
CA ILE A 163 -1.87 70.78 21.81
C ILE A 163 -0.86 71.82 22.30
N GLY A 164 0.40 71.71 21.88
CA GLY A 164 1.44 72.66 22.29
C GLY A 164 1.13 74.10 21.88
N ALA A 165 0.52 74.31 20.71
CA ALA A 165 0.09 75.64 20.26
C ALA A 165 -1.06 76.19 21.13
N LEU A 166 -2.06 75.37 21.44
CA LEU A 166 -3.19 75.75 22.29
C LEU A 166 -2.76 76.04 23.74
N GLU A 167 -1.81 75.27 24.28
CA GLU A 167 -1.23 75.52 25.59
C GLU A 167 -0.53 76.89 25.63
N ALA A 168 0.29 77.20 24.63
CA ALA A 168 0.95 78.50 24.52
C ALA A 168 -0.04 79.67 24.37
N GLU A 169 -1.10 79.51 23.57
CA GLU A 169 -2.15 80.52 23.43
C GLU A 169 -2.94 80.73 24.73
N SER A 170 -3.24 79.65 25.44
CA SER A 170 -3.90 79.68 26.76
C SER A 170 -3.05 80.43 27.78
N GLU A 171 -1.75 80.13 27.87
CA GLU A 171 -0.82 80.83 28.75
C GLU A 171 -0.72 82.33 28.43
N LEU A 172 -0.64 82.67 27.15
CA LEU A 172 -0.59 84.06 26.69
C LEU A 172 -1.88 84.80 27.05
N THR A 173 -3.03 84.19 26.79
CA THR A 173 -4.35 84.74 27.13
C THR A 173 -4.50 84.91 28.64
N ALA A 174 -4.13 83.91 29.44
CA ALA A 174 -4.13 84.00 30.90
C ALA A 174 -3.25 85.17 31.40
N GLY A 175 -2.05 85.32 30.81
CA GLY A 175 -1.17 86.45 31.08
C GLY A 175 -1.80 87.81 30.74
N THR A 176 -2.51 87.92 29.61
CA THR A 176 -3.22 89.17 29.26
C THR A 176 -4.36 89.48 30.22
N VAL A 177 -5.14 88.48 30.63
CA VAL A 177 -6.22 88.63 31.61
C VAL A 177 -5.67 89.11 32.95
N ASP A 178 -4.57 88.54 33.42
CA ASP A 178 -3.95 88.96 34.67
C ASP A 178 -3.36 90.36 34.60
N LEU A 179 -2.78 90.75 33.46
CA LEU A 179 -2.37 92.14 33.22
C LEU A 179 -3.56 93.10 33.29
N ARG A 180 -4.69 92.76 32.66
CA ARG A 180 -5.92 93.56 32.68
C ARG A 180 -6.52 93.67 34.09
N LYS A 181 -6.54 92.58 34.86
CA LYS A 181 -6.95 92.59 36.28
C LYS A 181 -6.09 93.57 37.08
N LYS A 182 -4.77 93.55 36.90
CA LYS A 182 -3.83 94.49 37.57
C LYS A 182 -4.09 95.94 37.17
N GLN A 183 -4.26 96.22 35.87
CA GLN A 183 -4.58 97.57 35.37
C GLN A 183 -5.92 98.09 35.91
N PHE A 184 -6.95 97.24 35.95
CA PHE A 184 -8.27 97.61 36.46
C PHE A 184 -8.24 97.86 37.98
N ALA A 185 -7.52 97.05 38.73
CA ALA A 185 -7.30 97.27 40.17
C ALA A 185 -6.63 98.63 40.44
N LEU A 186 -5.64 99.01 39.62
CA LEU A 186 -5.01 100.32 39.72
C LEU A 186 -6.00 101.45 39.42
N LEU A 187 -6.81 101.34 38.37
CA LEU A 187 -7.85 102.33 38.05
C LEU A 187 -8.83 102.50 39.21
N LEU A 188 -9.32 101.40 39.78
CA LEU A 188 -10.22 101.43 40.95
C LEU A 188 -9.57 102.12 42.15
N HIS A 189 -8.27 101.91 42.38
CA HIS A 189 -7.56 102.63 43.43
C HIS A 189 -7.52 104.15 43.15
N VAL A 190 -7.26 104.56 41.92
CA VAL A 190 -7.22 105.99 41.54
C VAL A 190 -8.59 106.65 41.67
N VAL A 191 -9.68 105.94 41.35
CA VAL A 191 -11.06 106.46 41.45
C VAL A 191 -11.57 106.51 42.89
N ASN A 192 -11.04 105.68 43.80
CA ASN A 192 -11.40 105.64 45.22
C ASN A 192 -10.54 106.57 46.11
N GLN A 193 -9.67 107.41 45.52
CA GLN A 193 -8.98 108.53 46.19
C GLN A 193 -9.69 109.85 45.91
#